data_AF-A0A822DTE1-F1
#
_entry.id   AF-A0A822DTE1-F1
#
_cell.length_a   1.000
_cell.length_b   1.000
_cell.length_c   1.000
_cell.angle_alpha   90.00
_cell.angle_beta   90.00
_cell.angle_gamma   90.00
#
_symmetry.space_group_name_H-M   'P 1'
#
loop_
_entity.id
_entity.type
_entity.pdbx_description
1 polymer ?
#
loop_
_entity_poly.entity_id
_entity_poly.type
_entity_poly.pdbx_seq_one_letter_code
_entity_poly.pdbx_strand_id
1 'polypeptide(L)'
;PKLASLDEIQSLIIGISRDLRGLCSSLVSKQAYTSFFDWLYPSYLPLFLKALYVFYDRKDVYNPLLKFFYELTSNRQERLIFDSTKPSAYLLFRETSNLLYIFQTKTLLHVNTTIPESD
;
A
#
# COMPACT_ATOMS: atom_id res chain seq x y z
N PRO A 1 -7.78 24.64 12.34
CA PRO A 1 -7.87 23.69 11.20
C PRO A 1 -9.18 22.88 11.27
N LYS A 2 -10.06 22.97 10.27
CA LYS A 2 -11.19 22.02 10.16
C LYS A 2 -10.60 20.63 9.94
N LEU A 3 -10.88 19.69 10.84
CA LEU A 3 -10.56 18.28 10.63
C LEU A 3 -11.41 17.80 9.45
N ALA A 4 -10.76 17.21 8.44
CA ALA A 4 -11.46 16.60 7.32
C ALA A 4 -12.42 15.52 7.83
N SER A 5 -13.58 15.42 7.21
CA SER A 5 -14.54 14.36 7.48
C SER A 5 -13.94 12.99 7.12
N LEU A 6 -14.49 11.94 7.72
CA LEU A 6 -14.02 10.57 7.46
C LEU A 6 -14.17 10.19 5.97
N ASP A 7 -15.22 10.66 5.32
CA ASP A 7 -15.51 10.38 3.90
C ASP A 7 -14.57 11.13 2.95
N GLU A 8 -14.16 12.34 3.31
CA GLU A 8 -13.10 13.08 2.61
C GLU A 8 -11.76 12.35 2.73
N ILE A 9 -11.41 11.88 3.93
CA ILE A 9 -10.17 11.12 4.16
C ILE A 9 -10.16 9.83 3.35
N GLN A 10 -11.28 9.10 3.34
CA GLN A 10 -11.44 7.90 2.51
C GLN A 10 -11.21 8.22 1.03
N SER A 11 -11.87 9.26 0.51
CA SER A 11 -11.77 9.63 -0.90
C SER A 11 -10.33 10.03 -1.28
N LEU A 12 -9.64 10.75 -0.39
CA LEU A 12 -8.24 11.12 -0.56
C LEU A 12 -7.32 9.90 -0.59
N ILE A 13 -7.50 8.94 0.33
CA ILE A 13 -6.69 7.70 0.37
C ILE A 13 -6.90 6.88 -0.91
N ILE A 14 -8.14 6.77 -1.39
CA ILE A 14 -8.46 6.07 -2.63
C ILE A 14 -7.75 6.74 -3.81
N GLY A 15 -7.86 8.07 -3.92
CA GLY A 15 -7.24 8.85 -4.98
C GLY A 15 -5.73 8.68 -4.99
N ILE A 16 -5.06 8.99 -3.87
CA ILE A 16 -3.59 8.94 -3.80
C ILE A 16 -3.05 7.52 -4.04
N SER A 17 -3.75 6.48 -3.58
CA SER A 17 -3.33 5.09 -3.83
C SER A 17 -3.39 4.74 -5.32
N ARG A 18 -4.42 5.22 -6.03
CA ARG A 18 -4.57 5.00 -7.48
C ARG A 18 -3.53 5.79 -8.27
N ASP A 19 -3.32 7.05 -7.92
CA ASP A 19 -2.37 7.94 -8.60
C ASP A 19 -0.94 7.43 -8.43
N LEU A 20 -0.54 7.08 -7.20
CA LEU A 20 0.78 6.52 -6.93
C LEU A 20 0.98 5.15 -7.59
N ARG A 21 -0.07 4.33 -7.69
CA ARG A 21 0.01 3.09 -8.47
C ARG A 21 0.24 3.37 -9.95
N GLY A 22 -0.48 4.34 -10.54
CA GLY A 22 -0.30 4.74 -11.93
C GLY A 22 1.12 5.27 -12.19
N LEU A 23 1.58 6.16 -11.31
CA LEU A 23 2.95 6.69 -11.34
C LEU A 23 3.97 5.57 -11.18
N CYS A 24 3.86 4.72 -10.15
CA CYS A 24 4.78 3.60 -9.95
C CYS A 24 4.79 2.67 -11.17
N SER A 25 3.65 2.40 -11.79
CA SER A 25 3.54 1.58 -12.99
C SER A 25 4.26 2.15 -14.21
N SER A 26 4.42 3.47 -14.31
CA SER A 26 5.17 4.10 -15.41
C SER A 26 6.68 4.18 -15.14
N LEU A 27 7.13 3.90 -13.92
CA LEU A 27 8.56 3.87 -13.57
C LEU A 27 9.18 2.55 -14.04
N VAL A 28 9.79 2.61 -15.22
CA VAL A 28 10.41 1.45 -15.87
C VAL A 28 11.89 1.30 -15.50
N SER A 29 12.62 2.40 -15.31
CA SER A 29 14.05 2.34 -14.99
C SER A 29 14.30 2.15 -13.49
N LYS A 30 15.39 1.43 -13.16
CA LYS A 30 15.90 1.30 -11.78
C LYS A 30 16.05 2.66 -11.10
N GLN A 31 16.64 3.64 -11.80
CA GLN A 31 16.91 4.95 -11.23
C GLN A 31 15.63 5.69 -10.85
N ALA A 32 14.64 5.70 -11.75
CA ALA A 32 13.36 6.37 -11.49
C ALA A 32 12.58 5.67 -10.36
N TYR A 33 12.55 4.35 -10.35
CA TYR A 33 11.95 3.57 -9.25
C TYR A 33 12.65 3.84 -7.91
N THR A 34 13.98 3.85 -7.88
CA THR A 34 14.76 4.08 -6.66
C THR A 34 14.51 5.48 -6.11
N SER A 35 14.51 6.52 -6.96
CA SER A 35 14.19 7.89 -6.53
C SER A 35 12.77 8.00 -5.97
N PHE A 36 11.81 7.31 -6.58
CA PHE A 36 10.44 7.26 -6.08
C PHE A 36 10.35 6.55 -4.72
N PHE A 37 11.02 5.42 -4.56
CA PHE A 37 11.03 4.67 -3.30
C PHE A 37 11.71 5.46 -2.17
N ASP A 38 12.83 6.12 -2.46
CA ASP A 38 13.55 6.98 -1.51
C ASP A 38 12.71 8.22 -1.10
N TRP A 39 11.81 8.70 -1.97
CA TRP A 39 10.82 9.71 -1.60
C TRP A 39 9.68 9.13 -0.74
N LEU A 40 9.21 7.93 -1.07
CA LEU A 40 8.06 7.28 -0.46
C LEU A 40 8.35 6.77 0.97
N TYR A 41 9.53 6.16 1.17
CA TYR A 41 9.99 5.64 2.46
C TYR A 41 11.07 6.56 3.04
N PRO A 42 11.05 6.88 4.36
CA PRO A 42 10.21 6.31 5.41
C PRO A 42 8.90 7.04 5.67
N SER A 43 8.72 8.24 5.10
CA SER A 43 7.71 9.18 5.60
C SER A 43 6.27 8.83 5.23
N TYR A 44 6.04 8.29 4.03
CA TYR A 44 4.69 8.13 3.49
C TYR A 44 4.22 6.67 3.48
N LEU A 45 5.12 5.71 3.28
CA LEU A 45 4.74 4.29 3.23
C LEU A 45 3.98 3.81 4.50
N PRO A 46 4.38 4.19 5.74
CA PRO A 46 3.64 3.83 6.96
C PRO A 46 2.23 4.42 7.04
N LEU A 47 1.94 5.53 6.34
CA LEU A 47 0.61 6.13 6.31
C LEU A 47 -0.40 5.18 5.65
N PHE A 48 0.02 4.46 4.60
CA PHE A 48 -0.82 3.50 3.91
C PHE A 48 -1.14 2.27 4.79
N LEU A 49 -0.20 1.84 5.63
CA LEU A 49 -0.44 0.78 6.62
C LEU A 49 -1.47 1.22 7.67
N LYS A 50 -1.35 2.45 8.16
CA LYS A 50 -2.33 3.02 9.09
C LYS A 50 -3.70 3.20 8.43
N ALA A 51 -3.74 3.62 7.17
CA ALA A 51 -4.97 3.70 6.39
C ALA A 51 -5.65 2.33 6.27
N LEU A 52 -4.90 1.27 5.95
CA LEU A 52 -5.43 -0.09 5.91
C LEU A 52 -5.96 -0.52 7.29
N TYR A 53 -5.25 -0.20 8.37
CA TYR A 53 -5.67 -0.54 9.72
C TYR A 53 -6.98 0.16 10.14
N VAL A 54 -7.19 1.41 9.69
CA VAL A 54 -8.40 2.19 10.03
C VAL A 54 -9.59 1.80 9.15
N PHE A 55 -9.36 1.55 7.86
CA PHE A 55 -10.41 1.29 6.87
C PHE A 55 -10.44 -0.19 6.44
N TYR A 56 -10.13 -1.10 7.37
CA TYR A 56 -10.02 -2.54 7.10
C TYR A 56 -11.34 -3.19 6.66
N ASP A 57 -12.47 -2.58 7.03
CA ASP A 57 -13.85 -2.97 6.73
C ASP A 57 -14.33 -2.41 5.38
N ARG A 58 -13.65 -1.39 4.83
CA ARG A 58 -14.07 -0.69 3.61
C ARG A 58 -13.30 -1.17 2.38
N LYS A 59 -13.92 -2.07 1.61
CA LYS A 59 -13.34 -2.63 0.38
C LYS A 59 -12.89 -1.62 -0.65
N ASP A 60 -13.58 -0.48 -0.74
CA ASP A 60 -13.27 0.57 -1.70
C ASP A 60 -11.95 1.26 -1.36
N VAL A 61 -11.52 1.21 -0.09
CA VAL A 61 -10.25 1.77 0.41
C VAL A 61 -9.13 0.74 0.36
N TYR A 62 -9.33 -0.46 0.91
CA TYR A 62 -8.23 -1.43 0.99
C TYR A 62 -7.85 -2.03 -0.37
N ASN A 63 -8.78 -2.18 -1.32
CA ASN A 63 -8.44 -2.71 -2.65
C ASN A 63 -7.43 -1.84 -3.44
N PRO A 64 -7.60 -0.51 -3.59
CA PRO A 64 -6.60 0.31 -4.25
C PRO A 64 -5.27 0.35 -3.49
N LEU A 65 -5.28 0.28 -2.15
CA LEU A 65 -4.06 0.16 -1.34
C LEU A 65 -3.29 -1.12 -1.67
N LEU A 66 -3.95 -2.28 -1.64
CA LEU A 66 -3.32 -3.56 -1.96
C LEU A 66 -2.79 -3.59 -3.39
N LYS A 67 -3.55 -3.04 -4.34
CA LYS A 67 -3.11 -2.91 -5.75
C LYS A 67 -1.90 -1.99 -5.91
N PHE A 68 -1.78 -0.95 -5.10
CA PHE A 68 -0.60 -0.10 -5.06
C PHE A 68 0.62 -0.86 -4.53
N PHE A 69 0.49 -1.61 -3.43
CA PHE A 69 1.61 -2.41 -2.89
C PHE A 69 2.02 -3.56 -3.81
N TYR A 70 1.06 -4.22 -4.47
CA TYR A 70 1.34 -5.18 -5.53
C TYR A 70 2.19 -4.54 -6.64
N GLU A 71 1.83 -3.32 -7.04
CA GLU A 71 2.59 -2.59 -8.04
C GLU A 71 4.00 -2.26 -7.54
N LEU A 72 4.09 -1.70 -6.35
CA LEU A 72 5.36 -1.30 -5.72
C LEU A 72 6.35 -2.46 -5.62
N THR A 73 5.86 -3.67 -5.39
CA THR A 73 6.66 -4.90 -5.26
C THR A 73 6.86 -5.66 -6.57
N SER A 74 6.27 -5.19 -7.67
CA SER A 74 6.40 -5.84 -8.98
C SER A 74 7.74 -5.50 -9.64
N ASN A 75 8.57 -6.52 -9.89
CA ASN A 75 9.84 -6.39 -10.60
C ASN A 75 9.67 -6.37 -12.13
N ARG A 76 9.03 -5.33 -12.65
CA ARG A 76 8.90 -5.16 -14.10
C ARG A 76 10.21 -4.63 -14.70
N GLN A 77 10.66 -5.26 -15.79
CA GLN A 77 11.87 -4.84 -16.51
C GLN A 77 13.09 -4.67 -15.60
N GLU A 78 13.21 -5.54 -14.59
CA GLU A 78 14.33 -5.56 -13.66
C GLU A 78 14.54 -4.24 -12.88
N ARG A 79 13.47 -3.47 -12.66
CA ARG A 79 13.56 -2.20 -11.93
C ARG A 79 13.87 -2.35 -10.44
N LEU A 80 13.58 -3.51 -9.82
CA LEU A 80 13.85 -3.80 -8.40
C LEU A 80 15.27 -4.32 -8.16
N ILE A 81 16.25 -3.72 -8.83
CA ILE A 81 17.67 -3.98 -8.55
C ILE A 81 18.13 -2.94 -7.51
N PHE A 82 18.06 -3.32 -6.24
CA PHE A 82 18.53 -2.47 -5.14
C PHE A 82 20.05 -2.46 -5.05
N ASP A 83 20.60 -1.32 -4.64
CA ASP A 83 22.03 -1.18 -4.33
C ASP A 83 22.33 -1.88 -3.00
N SER A 84 23.43 -2.64 -2.93
CA SER A 84 23.84 -3.36 -1.72
C SER A 84 24.23 -2.44 -0.55
N THR A 85 24.48 -1.16 -0.84
CA THR A 85 24.79 -0.14 0.18
C THR A 85 23.59 0.29 1.01
N LYS A 86 22.36 0.06 0.53
CA LYS A 86 21.12 0.45 1.22
C LYS A 86 20.22 -0.77 1.47
N PRO A 87 19.58 -0.87 2.64
CA PRO A 87 18.66 -1.96 2.96
C PRO A 87 17.28 -1.84 2.26
N SER A 88 17.17 -1.19 1.10
CA SER A 88 15.90 -0.84 0.46
C SER A 88 15.03 -2.06 0.13
N ALA A 89 15.64 -3.16 -0.32
CA ALA A 89 14.93 -4.41 -0.57
C ALA A 89 14.26 -4.97 0.70
N TYR A 90 15.00 -5.00 1.80
CA TYR A 90 14.50 -5.43 3.10
C TYR A 90 13.37 -4.52 3.60
N LEU A 91 13.52 -3.21 3.44
CA LEU A 91 12.51 -2.23 3.85
C LEU A 91 11.20 -2.42 3.06
N LEU A 92 11.29 -2.55 1.73
CA LEU A 92 10.12 -2.82 0.89
C LEU A 92 9.42 -4.12 1.29
N PHE A 93 10.21 -5.18 1.52
CA PHE A 93 9.69 -6.46 1.99
C PHE A 93 8.98 -6.32 3.33
N ARG A 94 9.64 -5.69 4.33
CA ARG A 94 9.10 -5.51 5.68
C ARG A 94 7.76 -4.78 5.68
N GLU A 95 7.66 -3.65 4.97
CA GLU A 95 6.41 -2.89 4.91
C GLU A 95 5.30 -3.66 4.19
N THR A 96 5.65 -4.44 3.16
CA THR A 96 4.68 -5.30 2.47
C THR A 96 4.22 -6.46 3.35
N SER A 97 5.11 -7.09 4.12
CA SER A 97 4.74 -8.12 5.09
C SER A 97 3.82 -7.57 6.18
N ASN A 98 4.08 -6.35 6.67
CA ASN A 98 3.20 -5.67 7.63
C ASN A 98 1.81 -5.40 7.04
N LEU A 99 1.74 -4.96 5.78
CA LEU A 99 0.47 -4.78 5.06
C LEU A 99 -0.34 -6.07 5.02
N LEU A 100 0.30 -7.18 4.61
CA LEU A 100 -0.36 -8.49 4.53
C LEU A 100 -0.80 -8.99 5.91
N TYR A 101 0.00 -8.76 6.95
CA TYR A 101 -0.36 -9.09 8.31
C TYR A 101 -1.61 -8.33 8.78
N ILE A 102 -1.69 -7.02 8.54
CA ILE A 102 -2.88 -6.21 8.86
C ILE A 102 -4.09 -6.71 8.07
N PHE A 103 -3.92 -6.97 6.76
CA PHE A 103 -4.99 -7.47 5.92
C PHE A 103 -5.55 -8.80 6.43
N GLN A 104 -4.68 -9.75 6.80
CA GLN A 104 -5.08 -11.03 7.37
C GLN A 104 -5.80 -10.86 8.71
N THR A 105 -5.22 -10.11 9.65
CA THR A 105 -5.69 -10.02 11.04
C THR A 105 -6.90 -9.10 11.24
N LYS A 106 -7.17 -8.20 10.31
CA LYS A 106 -8.31 -7.27 10.41
C LYS A 106 -9.34 -7.51 9.32
N THR A 107 -8.92 -7.41 8.06
CA THR A 107 -9.87 -7.48 6.93
C THR A 107 -10.43 -8.88 6.75
N LEU A 108 -9.59 -9.91 6.67
CA LEU A 108 -10.09 -11.28 6.43
C LEU A 108 -10.85 -11.83 7.63
N LEU A 109 -10.40 -11.57 8.86
CA LEU A 109 -11.18 -11.93 10.05
C LEU A 109 -12.56 -11.24 10.07
N HIS A 110 -12.61 -9.94 9.75
CA HIS A 110 -13.89 -9.22 9.67
C HIS A 110 -14.81 -9.82 8.61
N VAL A 111 -14.32 -10.07 7.40
CA VAL A 111 -15.10 -10.67 6.32
C VAL A 111 -15.67 -12.04 6.76
N ASN A 112 -14.86 -12.91 7.36
CA ASN A 112 -15.30 -14.22 7.81
C ASN A 112 -16.40 -14.14 8.88
N THR A 113 -16.36 -13.13 9.77
CA THR A 113 -17.43 -12.93 10.77
C THR A 113 -18.74 -12.39 10.18
N THR A 114 -18.69 -11.80 8.99
CA THR A 114 -19.86 -11.18 8.35
C THR A 114 -20.56 -12.07 7.33
N ILE A 115 -19.92 -13.15 6.88
CA ILE A 115 -20.54 -14.15 6.02
C ILE A 115 -21.36 -15.06 6.94
N PRO A 116 -22.70 -15.11 6.82
CA PRO A 116 -23.50 -16.10 7.53
C PRO A 116 -23.01 -17.49 7.10
N GLU A 117 -22.83 -18.41 8.04
CA GLU A 117 -22.63 -19.83 7.70
C GLU A 117 -23.84 -20.26 6.88
N SER A 118 -23.66 -20.36 5.56
CA SER A 118 -24.66 -20.91 4.67
C SER A 118 -24.71 -22.41 4.92
N ASP A 119 -25.77 -22.86 5.60
CA ASP A 119 -26.26 -24.25 5.60
C ASP A 119 -26.59 -24.74 4.18
#